data_AF-E0S779-F1
#
_entry.id   AF-E0S779-F1
#
_cell.length_a   1.000
_cell.length_b   1.000
_cell.length_c   1.000
_cell.angle_alpha   90.00
_cell.angle_beta   90.00
_cell.angle_gamma   90.00
#
_symmetry.space_group_name_H-M   'P 1'
#
loop_
_entity.id
_entity.type
_entity.pdbx_description
1 polymer ?
#
loop_
_entity_poly.entity_id
_entity_poly.type
_entity_poly.pdbx_seq_one_letter_code
_entity_poly.pdbx_strand_id
1 'polypeptide(L)'
;MAEKTNTEASTSAKKNLIEHKYFHDPLYTARIQRIMESYTMFRECIRDGNCLYISYAVALADLLAAEKDVLLRTLIDAFDKTNEALCLYNIDELGYKGFYDSFVEILVDIANGTKKIEDVPLYSLYDCVAYLRLIVSTEIKSNPDKYQPYIPEMDVGKYCTRFVDPFYQQAGCVEICALSGSIPVRIHVVDITKDNEDVYGDHPHEISIFYTHGHFEPIYQDRCRAEEEGESDLDKKLSILETDGGEACNKKQESC
;
A
#
# COMPACT_ATOMS: atom_id res chain seq x y z
N MET A 1 38.89 -6.57 -15.01
CA MET A 1 37.66 -6.35 -15.80
C MET A 1 36.51 -6.58 -14.86
N ALA A 2 35.81 -5.52 -14.44
CA ALA A 2 34.63 -5.68 -13.61
C ALA A 2 33.50 -6.17 -14.52
N GLU A 3 33.12 -7.43 -14.34
CA GLU A 3 31.85 -7.95 -14.86
C GLU A 3 30.75 -7.06 -14.28
N LYS A 4 30.11 -6.25 -15.13
CA LYS A 4 28.84 -5.64 -14.77
C LYS A 4 27.86 -6.78 -14.64
N THR A 5 27.69 -7.31 -13.44
CA THR A 5 26.50 -8.09 -13.09
C THR A 5 25.32 -7.22 -13.48
N ASN A 6 24.59 -7.63 -14.50
CA ASN A 6 23.37 -6.98 -14.94
C ASN A 6 22.36 -7.18 -13.82
N THR A 7 22.44 -6.32 -12.81
CA THR A 7 21.62 -6.38 -11.62
C THR A 7 20.28 -5.85 -12.07
N GLU A 8 19.32 -6.73 -12.32
CA GLU A 8 17.97 -6.31 -12.67
C GLU A 8 17.47 -5.38 -11.56
N ALA A 9 17.06 -4.17 -11.94
CA ALA A 9 16.51 -3.21 -11.01
C ALA A 9 15.22 -3.79 -10.41
N SER A 10 15.12 -3.72 -9.09
CA SER A 10 13.99 -4.25 -8.33
C SER A 10 12.68 -3.50 -8.59
N THR A 11 12.81 -2.18 -8.82
CA THR A 11 11.74 -1.30 -9.28
C THR A 11 12.32 -0.20 -10.17
N SER A 12 11.52 0.34 -11.08
CA SER A 12 11.92 1.49 -11.91
C SER A 12 11.76 2.82 -11.16
N ALA A 13 12.34 3.89 -11.70
CA ALA A 13 11.86 5.25 -11.43
C ALA A 13 10.36 5.37 -11.82
N LYS A 14 9.66 6.37 -11.29
CA LYS A 14 8.27 6.65 -11.71
C LYS A 14 8.24 6.96 -13.21
N LYS A 15 7.42 6.23 -13.95
CA LYS A 15 7.16 6.37 -15.38
C LYS A 15 5.76 6.89 -15.60
N ASN A 16 5.52 7.52 -16.74
CA ASN A 16 4.18 7.93 -17.10
C ASN A 16 3.33 6.70 -17.49
N LEU A 17 2.06 6.66 -17.10
CA LEU A 17 1.17 5.53 -17.39
C LEU A 17 1.01 5.29 -18.91
N ILE A 18 1.25 6.29 -19.75
CA ILE A 18 1.29 6.11 -21.22
C ILE A 18 2.42 5.19 -21.69
N GLU A 19 3.47 5.02 -20.88
CA GLU A 19 4.59 4.12 -21.16
C GLU A 19 4.28 2.68 -20.74
N HIS A 20 3.16 2.44 -20.05
CA HIS A 20 2.78 1.10 -19.62
C HIS A 20 2.49 0.20 -20.82
N LYS A 21 2.95 -1.06 -20.79
CA LYS A 21 2.83 -1.99 -21.94
C LYS A 21 1.40 -2.25 -22.43
N TYR A 22 0.40 -2.09 -21.57
CA TYR A 22 -1.01 -2.24 -21.93
C TYR A 22 -1.67 -0.93 -22.40
N PHE A 23 -0.97 0.21 -22.38
CA PHE A 23 -1.52 1.51 -22.74
C PHE A 23 -2.14 1.54 -24.14
N HIS A 24 -1.47 0.92 -25.11
CA HIS A 24 -1.92 0.81 -26.49
C HIS A 24 -2.66 -0.48 -26.82
N ASP A 25 -3.00 -1.30 -25.81
CA ASP A 25 -3.78 -2.52 -26.02
C ASP A 25 -5.24 -2.13 -26.30
N PRO A 26 -5.80 -2.47 -27.48
CA PRO A 26 -7.19 -2.15 -27.82
C PRO A 26 -8.21 -2.70 -26.83
N LEU A 27 -7.88 -3.79 -26.12
CA LEU A 27 -8.77 -4.40 -25.13
C LEU A 27 -8.93 -3.51 -23.89
N TYR A 28 -7.88 -2.76 -23.53
CA TYR A 28 -7.82 -1.99 -22.29
C TYR A 28 -7.86 -0.48 -22.49
N THR A 29 -7.86 0.01 -23.73
CA THR A 29 -7.77 1.44 -24.06
C THR A 29 -8.78 2.28 -23.27
N ALA A 30 -10.06 1.89 -23.24
CA ALA A 30 -11.10 2.64 -22.54
C ALA A 30 -10.91 2.61 -21.00
N ARG A 31 -10.48 1.48 -20.43
CA ARG A 31 -10.25 1.36 -18.99
C ARG A 31 -9.04 2.18 -18.56
N ILE A 32 -7.93 2.10 -19.29
CA ILE A 32 -6.73 2.89 -19.01
C ILE A 32 -7.00 4.39 -19.12
N GLN A 33 -7.79 4.83 -20.11
CA GLN A 33 -8.20 6.24 -20.22
C GLN A 33 -8.92 6.73 -18.97
N ARG A 34 -9.83 5.92 -18.40
CA ARG A 34 -10.49 6.27 -17.12
C ARG A 34 -9.51 6.27 -15.94
N ILE A 35 -8.63 5.27 -15.87
CA ILE A 35 -7.59 5.23 -14.81
C ILE A 35 -6.73 6.51 -14.86
N MET A 36 -6.42 7.01 -16.06
CA MET A 36 -5.67 8.25 -16.26
C MET A 36 -6.37 9.53 -15.80
N GLU A 37 -7.66 9.48 -15.49
CA GLU A 37 -8.37 10.62 -14.89
C GLU A 37 -7.83 10.90 -13.48
N SER A 38 -7.44 9.85 -12.76
CA SER A 38 -6.93 9.93 -11.38
C SER A 38 -5.43 9.61 -11.27
N TYR A 39 -4.89 8.73 -12.13
CA TYR A 39 -3.55 8.16 -12.01
C TYR A 39 -2.70 8.39 -13.27
N THR A 40 -1.60 9.12 -13.15
CA THR A 40 -0.75 9.48 -14.31
C THR A 40 0.60 8.79 -14.32
N MET A 41 1.03 8.22 -13.19
CA MET A 41 2.36 7.65 -13.04
C MET A 41 2.29 6.24 -12.44
N PHE A 42 3.27 5.41 -12.76
CA PHE A 42 3.43 4.07 -12.19
C PHE A 42 4.92 3.74 -12.02
N ARG A 43 5.23 2.64 -11.32
CA ARG A 43 6.56 2.03 -11.35
C ARG A 43 6.45 0.60 -11.86
N GLU A 44 7.44 0.15 -12.61
CA GLU A 44 7.59 -1.27 -12.89
C GLU A 44 8.20 -1.97 -11.67
N CYS A 45 7.73 -3.18 -11.38
CA CYS A 45 8.31 -4.08 -10.39
C CYS A 45 8.62 -5.43 -11.04
N ILE A 46 9.56 -6.17 -10.47
CA ILE A 46 9.92 -7.50 -10.96
C ILE A 46 8.72 -8.47 -10.96
N ARG A 47 8.60 -9.27 -12.04
CA ARG A 47 7.49 -10.22 -12.28
C ARG A 47 7.85 -11.65 -11.85
N ASP A 48 8.08 -11.88 -10.57
CA ASP A 48 8.57 -13.16 -10.03
C ASP A 48 7.58 -13.90 -9.10
N GLY A 49 6.36 -13.36 -8.92
CA GLY A 49 5.39 -13.89 -7.96
C GLY A 49 5.45 -13.25 -6.57
N ASN A 50 6.48 -12.45 -6.26
CA ASN A 50 6.51 -11.59 -5.07
C ASN A 50 5.97 -10.19 -5.32
N CYS A 51 5.53 -9.91 -6.56
CA CYS A 51 5.18 -8.58 -7.03
C CYS A 51 4.16 -7.81 -6.17
N LEU A 52 3.20 -8.46 -5.50
CA LEU A 52 2.32 -7.77 -4.54
C LEU A 52 3.15 -7.16 -3.41
N TYR A 53 3.95 -7.98 -2.74
CA TYR A 53 4.73 -7.57 -1.57
C TYR A 53 5.81 -6.54 -1.93
N ILE A 54 6.45 -6.71 -3.10
CA ILE A 54 7.41 -5.71 -3.61
C ILE A 54 6.70 -4.39 -3.91
N SER A 55 5.59 -4.43 -4.64
CA SER A 55 4.82 -3.21 -4.97
C SER A 55 4.30 -2.53 -3.71
N TYR A 56 3.84 -3.30 -2.74
CA TYR A 56 3.40 -2.79 -1.44
C TYR A 56 4.56 -2.08 -0.71
N ALA A 57 5.72 -2.73 -0.59
CA ALA A 57 6.89 -2.14 0.07
C ALA A 57 7.35 -0.85 -0.64
N VAL A 58 7.39 -0.85 -1.97
CA VAL A 58 7.77 0.33 -2.78
C VAL A 58 6.76 1.46 -2.62
N ALA A 59 5.47 1.18 -2.71
CA ALA A 59 4.41 2.18 -2.55
C ALA A 59 4.38 2.74 -1.12
N LEU A 60 4.58 1.90 -0.10
CA LEU A 60 4.67 2.31 1.29
C LEU A 60 5.87 3.22 1.54
N ALA A 61 7.02 2.91 0.93
CA ALA A 61 8.21 3.75 1.02
C ALA A 61 8.02 5.12 0.33
N ASP A 62 7.39 5.16 -0.85
CA ASP A 62 7.04 6.41 -1.54
C ASP A 62 6.03 7.25 -0.74
N LEU A 63 5.05 6.60 -0.08
CA LEU A 63 4.10 7.26 0.81
C LEU A 63 4.84 7.87 2.00
N LEU A 64 5.76 7.14 2.62
CA LEU A 64 6.53 7.61 3.76
C LEU A 64 7.50 8.76 3.42
N ALA A 65 8.07 8.74 2.20
CA ALA A 65 8.86 9.86 1.70
C ALA A 65 8.06 11.17 1.64
N ALA A 66 6.73 11.08 1.48
CA ALA A 66 5.83 12.22 1.48
C ALA A 66 5.27 12.56 2.86
N GLU A 67 4.89 11.54 3.63
CA GLU A 67 4.23 11.64 4.93
C GLU A 67 5.19 11.11 5.99
N LYS A 68 5.96 12.02 6.59
CA LYS A 68 7.15 11.72 7.42
C LYS A 68 6.81 11.07 8.78
N ASP A 69 7.45 11.54 9.86
CA ASP A 69 7.63 10.84 11.14
C ASP A 69 6.39 10.22 11.80
N VAL A 70 5.18 10.76 11.58
CA VAL A 70 3.95 10.21 12.17
C VAL A 70 3.62 8.85 11.57
N LEU A 71 3.70 8.71 10.25
CA LEU A 71 3.44 7.44 9.57
C LEU A 71 4.50 6.41 9.97
N LEU A 72 5.79 6.79 9.97
CA LEU A 72 6.87 5.87 10.36
C LEU A 72 6.65 5.26 11.75
N ARG A 73 6.31 6.09 12.75
CA ARG A 73 6.00 5.58 14.10
C ARG A 73 4.81 4.63 14.10
N THR A 74 3.76 4.99 13.38
CA THR A 74 2.54 4.19 13.26
C THR A 74 2.81 2.82 12.61
N LEU A 75 3.73 2.77 11.63
CA LEU A 75 4.17 1.51 11.00
C LEU A 75 5.01 0.66 11.97
N ILE A 76 5.95 1.27 12.69
CA ILE A 76 6.78 0.55 13.68
C ILE A 76 5.89 -0.06 14.78
N ASP A 77 4.93 0.69 15.31
CA ASP A 77 3.99 0.18 16.32
C ASP A 77 3.17 -1.02 15.80
N ALA A 78 2.82 -1.03 14.51
CA ALA A 78 2.11 -2.14 13.88
C ALA A 78 3.01 -3.38 13.68
N PHE A 79 4.28 -3.15 13.30
CA PHE A 79 5.27 -4.20 13.19
C PHE A 79 5.58 -4.84 14.54
N ASP A 80 5.73 -4.05 15.61
CA ASP A 80 5.98 -4.54 16.96
C ASP A 80 4.84 -5.43 17.47
N LYS A 81 3.58 -5.03 17.26
CA LYS A 81 2.42 -5.89 17.58
C LYS A 81 2.44 -7.22 16.83
N THR A 82 2.86 -7.19 15.57
CA THR A 82 2.96 -8.43 14.78
C THR A 82 4.11 -9.30 15.29
N ASN A 83 5.25 -8.69 15.63
CA ASN A 83 6.41 -9.36 16.19
C ASN A 83 6.07 -10.07 17.51
N GLU A 84 5.29 -9.44 18.39
CA GLU A 84 4.78 -10.07 19.62
C GLU A 84 3.93 -11.33 19.32
N ALA A 85 3.14 -11.31 18.26
CA ALA A 85 2.27 -12.43 17.87
C ALA A 85 3.03 -13.60 17.20
N LEU A 86 4.20 -13.35 16.60
CA LEU A 86 4.99 -14.39 15.90
C LEU A 86 5.38 -15.56 16.83
N CYS A 87 5.57 -15.30 18.12
CA CYS A 87 5.91 -16.35 19.08
C CYS A 87 4.81 -17.42 19.22
N LEU A 88 3.53 -17.06 18.99
CA LEU A 88 2.39 -17.97 19.01
C LEU A 88 2.47 -19.02 17.89
N TYR A 89 3.28 -18.74 16.86
CA TYR A 89 3.49 -19.61 15.70
C TYR A 89 4.88 -20.26 15.68
N ASN A 90 5.56 -20.29 16.83
CA ASN A 90 6.90 -20.85 17.01
C ASN A 90 7.98 -20.17 16.14
N ILE A 91 7.78 -18.88 15.83
CA ILE A 91 8.78 -18.06 15.18
C ILE A 91 9.39 -17.18 16.27
N ASP A 92 10.65 -17.45 16.62
CA ASP A 92 11.40 -16.64 17.57
C ASP A 92 12.01 -15.40 16.90
N GLU A 93 12.54 -14.49 17.72
CA GLU A 93 13.16 -13.24 17.24
C GLU A 93 14.26 -13.51 16.21
N LEU A 94 15.11 -14.51 16.41
CA LEU A 94 16.19 -14.83 15.47
C LEU A 94 15.66 -15.22 14.09
N GLY A 95 14.45 -15.76 14.01
CA GLY A 95 13.80 -16.16 12.76
C GLY A 95 13.30 -14.99 11.89
N TYR A 96 13.01 -13.82 12.46
CA TYR A 96 12.46 -12.69 11.70
C TYR A 96 13.26 -11.38 11.81
N LYS A 97 14.10 -11.23 12.84
CA LYS A 97 14.75 -9.95 13.18
C LYS A 97 15.55 -9.34 12.05
N GLY A 98 16.29 -10.16 11.29
CA GLY A 98 17.05 -9.68 10.14
C GLY A 98 16.17 -9.07 9.05
N PHE A 99 15.01 -9.68 8.77
CA PHE A 99 14.06 -9.18 7.78
C PHE A 99 13.36 -7.90 8.26
N TYR A 100 12.97 -7.88 9.53
CA TYR A 100 12.40 -6.68 10.17
C TYR A 100 13.37 -5.50 10.12
N ASP A 101 14.61 -5.71 10.58
CA ASP A 101 15.64 -4.66 10.64
C ASP A 101 15.93 -4.10 9.24
N SER A 102 16.09 -4.98 8.25
CA SER A 102 16.30 -4.59 6.85
C SER A 102 15.17 -3.70 6.32
N PHE A 103 13.91 -4.06 6.61
CA PHE A 103 12.77 -3.27 6.16
C PHE A 103 12.66 -1.93 6.89
N VAL A 104 12.85 -1.90 8.21
CA VAL A 104 12.83 -0.65 9.00
C VAL A 104 13.95 0.28 8.57
N GLU A 105 15.16 -0.22 8.32
CA GLU A 105 16.29 0.58 7.83
C GLU A 105 15.95 1.24 6.48
N ILE A 106 15.37 0.49 5.53
CA ILE A 106 14.91 1.03 4.24
C ILE A 106 13.89 2.16 4.45
N LEU A 107 12.88 1.94 5.29
CA LEU A 107 11.85 2.94 5.56
C LEU A 107 12.42 4.20 6.21
N VAL A 108 13.32 4.04 7.19
CA VAL A 108 14.00 5.16 7.88
C VAL A 108 14.87 5.96 6.90
N ASP A 109 15.67 5.28 6.07
CA ASP A 109 16.52 5.94 5.09
C ASP A 109 15.71 6.75 4.07
N ILE A 110 14.59 6.19 3.61
CA ILE A 110 13.71 6.86 2.64
C ILE A 110 12.98 8.03 3.29
N ALA A 111 12.47 7.88 4.52
CA ALA A 111 11.84 8.97 5.28
C ALA A 111 12.80 10.14 5.51
N ASN A 112 14.07 9.85 5.75
CA ASN A 112 15.14 10.85 5.94
C ASN A 112 15.68 11.41 4.61
N GLY A 113 15.26 10.86 3.47
CA GLY A 113 15.77 11.24 2.15
C GLY A 113 17.24 10.87 1.90
N THR A 114 17.81 9.96 2.70
CA THR A 114 19.20 9.48 2.54
C THR A 114 19.32 8.40 1.47
N LYS A 115 18.22 7.75 1.12
CA LYS A 115 18.14 6.72 0.07
C LYS A 115 16.88 6.93 -0.77
N LYS A 116 16.95 6.61 -2.06
CA LYS A 116 15.77 6.50 -2.91
C LYS A 116 15.39 5.04 -3.09
N ILE A 117 14.09 4.78 -3.28
CA ILE A 117 13.60 3.41 -3.44
C ILE A 117 14.19 2.70 -4.67
N GLU A 118 14.56 3.44 -5.72
CA GLU A 118 15.20 2.85 -6.91
C GLU A 118 16.62 2.34 -6.66
N ASP A 119 17.27 2.86 -5.61
CA ASP A 119 18.63 2.48 -5.22
C ASP A 119 18.63 1.28 -4.26
N VAL A 120 17.46 0.82 -3.81
CA VAL A 120 17.34 -0.33 -2.92
C VAL A 120 17.57 -1.62 -3.71
N PRO A 121 18.60 -2.41 -3.36
CA PRO A 121 18.92 -3.61 -4.12
C PRO A 121 17.83 -4.69 -3.92
N LEU A 122 17.65 -5.53 -4.94
CA LEU A 122 16.60 -6.54 -4.97
C LEU A 122 16.63 -7.49 -3.76
N TYR A 123 17.83 -7.87 -3.28
CA TYR A 123 17.93 -8.77 -2.12
C TYR A 123 17.36 -8.13 -0.84
N SER A 124 17.53 -6.82 -0.62
CA SER A 124 16.94 -6.13 0.53
C SER A 124 15.42 -6.01 0.39
N LEU A 125 14.91 -5.85 -0.83
CA LEU A 125 13.46 -5.92 -1.04
C LEU A 125 12.92 -7.34 -0.83
N TYR A 126 13.70 -8.39 -1.10
CA TYR A 126 13.33 -9.75 -0.69
C TYR A 126 13.29 -9.93 0.82
N ASP A 127 14.16 -9.25 1.59
CA ASP A 127 14.00 -9.22 3.06
C ASP A 127 12.66 -8.58 3.45
N CYS A 128 12.27 -7.48 2.80
CA CYS A 128 10.94 -6.88 3.00
C CYS A 128 9.81 -7.87 2.66
N VAL A 129 9.94 -8.62 1.55
CA VAL A 129 8.98 -9.65 1.16
C VAL A 129 8.87 -10.74 2.22
N ALA A 130 10.00 -11.23 2.74
CA ALA A 130 10.00 -12.24 3.81
C ALA A 130 9.23 -11.75 5.02
N TYR A 131 9.51 -10.51 5.46
CA TYR A 131 8.84 -9.92 6.60
C TYR A 131 7.34 -9.68 6.35
N LEU A 132 6.96 -9.12 5.20
CA LEU A 132 5.56 -8.90 4.84
C LEU A 132 4.77 -10.23 4.74
N ARG A 133 5.40 -11.31 4.25
CA ARG A 133 4.78 -12.65 4.25
C ARG A 133 4.56 -13.16 5.67
N LEU A 134 5.50 -12.93 6.60
CA LEU A 134 5.30 -13.25 8.02
C LEU A 134 4.13 -12.46 8.62
N ILE A 135 4.02 -11.16 8.31
CA ILE A 135 2.89 -10.33 8.76
C ILE A 135 1.56 -10.92 8.27
N VAL A 136 1.43 -11.14 6.97
CA VAL A 136 0.22 -11.68 6.37
C VAL A 136 -0.14 -13.04 6.94
N SER A 137 0.85 -13.94 7.06
CA SER A 137 0.65 -15.28 7.62
C SER A 137 0.14 -15.23 9.06
N THR A 138 0.72 -14.33 9.86
CA THR A 138 0.35 -14.12 11.28
C THR A 138 -1.06 -13.59 11.40
N GLU A 139 -1.44 -12.60 10.60
CA GLU A 139 -2.79 -12.03 10.59
C GLU A 139 -3.86 -13.06 10.19
N ILE A 140 -3.59 -13.83 9.13
CA ILE A 140 -4.51 -14.86 8.67
C ILE A 140 -4.71 -15.94 9.74
N LYS A 141 -3.61 -16.43 10.33
CA LYS A 141 -3.65 -17.46 11.37
C LYS A 141 -4.28 -16.96 12.68
N SER A 142 -4.13 -15.67 13.00
CA SER A 142 -4.66 -15.09 14.25
C SER A 142 -6.15 -14.78 14.18
N ASN A 143 -6.72 -14.69 12.97
CA ASN A 143 -8.12 -14.34 12.77
C ASN A 143 -8.83 -15.37 11.86
N PRO A 144 -8.83 -16.67 12.20
CA PRO A 144 -9.35 -17.71 11.32
C PRO A 144 -10.81 -17.47 10.93
N ASP A 145 -11.67 -17.00 11.83
CA ASP A 145 -13.09 -16.74 11.56
C ASP A 145 -13.30 -15.68 10.46
N LYS A 146 -12.36 -14.73 10.33
CA LYS A 146 -12.38 -13.69 9.29
C LYS A 146 -11.97 -14.25 7.92
N TYR A 147 -10.94 -15.11 7.88
CA TYR A 147 -10.31 -15.53 6.62
C TYR A 147 -10.80 -16.88 6.09
N GLN A 148 -11.20 -17.80 6.97
CA GLN A 148 -11.63 -19.15 6.59
C GLN A 148 -12.77 -19.19 5.55
N PRO A 149 -13.77 -18.28 5.55
CA PRO A 149 -14.80 -18.26 4.50
C PRO A 149 -14.27 -18.02 3.08
N TYR A 150 -13.10 -17.38 2.94
CA TYR A 150 -12.45 -17.12 1.65
C TYR A 150 -11.44 -18.21 1.26
N ILE A 151 -11.22 -19.20 2.14
CA ILE A 151 -10.30 -20.32 1.96
C ILE A 151 -11.09 -21.63 2.17
N PRO A 152 -12.05 -21.99 1.28
CA PRO A 152 -12.94 -23.13 1.52
C PRO A 152 -12.24 -24.49 1.40
N GLU A 153 -11.12 -24.56 0.67
CA GLU A 153 -10.45 -25.82 0.31
C GLU A 153 -9.54 -26.39 1.42
N MET A 154 -9.15 -25.58 2.41
CA MET A 154 -8.26 -26.00 3.50
C MET A 154 -8.35 -25.07 4.71
N ASP A 155 -7.82 -25.51 5.85
CA ASP A 155 -7.68 -24.63 7.01
C ASP A 155 -6.66 -23.51 6.74
N VAL A 156 -6.84 -22.38 7.43
CA VAL A 156 -5.99 -21.19 7.27
C VAL A 156 -4.51 -21.46 7.51
N GLY A 157 -4.17 -22.41 8.40
CA GLY A 157 -2.79 -22.80 8.68
C GLY A 157 -2.11 -23.43 7.46
N LYS A 158 -2.76 -24.44 6.86
CA LYS A 158 -2.28 -25.07 5.62
C LYS A 158 -2.24 -24.10 4.44
N TYR A 159 -3.21 -23.19 4.35
CA TYR A 159 -3.22 -22.15 3.33
C TYR A 159 -1.96 -21.28 3.43
N CYS A 160 -1.67 -20.75 4.62
CA CYS A 160 -0.47 -19.95 4.83
C CYS A 160 0.81 -20.70 4.46
N THR A 161 0.98 -21.93 4.95
CA THR A 161 2.19 -22.74 4.67
C THR A 161 2.37 -23.03 3.18
N ARG A 162 1.29 -23.13 2.40
CA ARG A 162 1.36 -23.48 0.98
C ARG A 162 1.44 -22.27 0.05
N PHE A 163 0.76 -21.18 0.38
CA PHE A 163 0.53 -20.06 -0.55
C PHE A 163 1.04 -18.70 -0.04
N VAL A 164 1.23 -18.53 1.28
CA VAL A 164 1.66 -17.24 1.86
C VAL A 164 3.13 -17.27 2.27
N ASP A 165 3.53 -18.25 3.07
CA ASP A 165 4.87 -18.36 3.64
C ASP A 165 5.97 -18.51 2.56
N PRO A 166 5.77 -19.31 1.49
CA PRO A 166 6.80 -19.48 0.46
C PRO A 166 6.93 -18.29 -0.48
N PHE A 167 8.16 -17.98 -0.87
CA PHE A 167 8.43 -17.03 -1.94
C PHE A 167 7.85 -17.48 -3.29
N TYR A 168 7.66 -16.51 -4.18
CA TYR A 168 7.22 -16.71 -5.57
C TYR A 168 5.80 -17.29 -5.71
N GLN A 169 5.06 -17.41 -4.60
CA GLN A 169 3.62 -17.68 -4.63
C GLN A 169 2.85 -16.39 -4.90
N GLN A 170 1.98 -16.46 -5.90
CA GLN A 170 1.09 -15.37 -6.26
C GLN A 170 0.15 -15.06 -5.10
N ALA A 171 0.02 -13.77 -4.81
CA ALA A 171 -0.90 -13.25 -3.81
C ALA A 171 -2.14 -12.64 -4.49
N GLY A 172 -3.24 -12.56 -3.76
CA GLY A 172 -4.52 -12.02 -4.19
C GLY A 172 -5.25 -11.29 -3.08
N CYS A 173 -6.59 -11.27 -3.14
CA CYS A 173 -7.42 -10.46 -2.26
C CYS A 173 -7.31 -10.85 -0.77
N VAL A 174 -7.05 -12.12 -0.44
CA VAL A 174 -6.86 -12.59 0.94
C VAL A 174 -5.61 -11.95 1.55
N GLU A 175 -4.48 -12.00 0.83
CA GLU A 175 -3.22 -11.41 1.29
C GLU A 175 -3.30 -9.87 1.36
N ILE A 176 -3.97 -9.23 0.40
CA ILE A 176 -4.20 -7.77 0.41
C ILE A 176 -5.06 -7.37 1.62
N CYS A 177 -6.13 -8.12 1.89
CA CYS A 177 -6.98 -7.88 3.06
C CYS A 177 -6.17 -8.03 4.36
N ALA A 178 -5.34 -9.07 4.46
CA ALA A 178 -4.46 -9.28 5.60
C ALA A 178 -3.44 -8.15 5.77
N LEU A 179 -2.78 -7.70 4.69
CA LEU A 179 -1.89 -6.53 4.73
C LEU A 179 -2.59 -5.30 5.31
N SER A 180 -3.78 -4.98 4.81
CA SER A 180 -4.58 -3.83 5.31
C SER A 180 -5.11 -4.03 6.74
N GLY A 181 -5.19 -5.28 7.21
CA GLY A 181 -5.59 -5.62 8.57
C GLY A 181 -4.46 -5.47 9.58
N SER A 182 -3.22 -5.74 9.16
CA SER A 182 -2.04 -5.69 10.02
C SER A 182 -1.30 -4.36 9.99
N ILE A 183 -1.24 -3.72 8.83
CA ILE A 183 -0.52 -2.46 8.62
C ILE A 183 -1.56 -1.37 8.44
N PRO A 184 -1.49 -0.25 9.18
CA PRO A 184 -2.50 0.81 9.21
C PRO A 184 -2.44 1.72 7.97
N VAL A 185 -2.55 1.11 6.81
CA VAL A 185 -2.54 1.75 5.49
C VAL A 185 -3.68 1.15 4.66
N ARG A 186 -4.49 2.01 4.08
CA ARG A 186 -5.55 1.66 3.13
C ARG A 186 -4.90 1.28 1.81
N ILE A 187 -5.39 0.20 1.19
CA ILE A 187 -4.87 -0.29 -0.08
C ILE A 187 -5.95 -0.15 -1.13
N HIS A 188 -5.68 0.67 -2.14
CA HIS A 188 -6.53 0.85 -3.30
C HIS A 188 -6.01 0.03 -4.47
N VAL A 189 -6.79 -0.93 -4.95
CA VAL A 189 -6.40 -1.81 -6.05
C VAL A 189 -7.11 -1.38 -7.32
N VAL A 190 -6.32 -0.84 -8.25
CA VAL A 190 -6.78 -0.44 -9.58
C VAL A 190 -6.59 -1.62 -10.52
N ASP A 191 -7.68 -2.29 -10.90
CA ASP A 191 -7.63 -3.42 -11.83
C ASP A 191 -7.89 -2.96 -13.26
N ILE A 192 -7.01 -3.33 -14.19
CA ILE A 192 -7.17 -3.02 -15.62
C ILE A 192 -8.33 -3.80 -16.27
N THR A 193 -8.78 -4.88 -15.65
CA THR A 193 -9.82 -5.79 -16.17
C THR A 193 -11.21 -5.53 -15.58
N LYS A 194 -11.31 -4.70 -14.53
CA LYS A 194 -12.56 -4.37 -13.86
C LYS A 194 -12.87 -2.88 -13.98
N ASP A 195 -14.15 -2.53 -14.04
CA ASP A 195 -14.58 -1.13 -14.02
C ASP A 195 -14.48 -0.50 -12.62
N ASN A 196 -14.75 -1.29 -11.57
CA ASN A 196 -14.70 -0.85 -10.18
C ASN A 196 -13.33 -1.12 -9.56
N GLU A 197 -12.98 -0.27 -8.60
CA GLU A 197 -11.75 -0.36 -7.82
C GLU A 197 -12.03 -1.00 -6.47
N ASP A 198 -11.14 -1.89 -6.05
CA ASP A 198 -11.27 -2.62 -4.80
C ASP A 198 -10.48 -1.88 -3.71
N VAL A 199 -11.13 -1.57 -2.58
CA VAL A 199 -10.52 -0.84 -1.46
C VAL A 199 -10.45 -1.73 -0.22
N TYR A 200 -9.28 -1.80 0.40
CA TYR A 200 -9.02 -2.62 1.57
C TYR A 200 -8.52 -1.78 2.75
N GLY A 201 -9.09 -2.03 3.93
CA GLY A 201 -8.81 -1.26 5.14
C GLY A 201 -9.54 0.09 5.18
N ASP A 202 -9.69 0.61 6.39
CA ASP A 202 -10.27 1.93 6.64
C ASP A 202 -9.28 2.75 7.48
N HIS A 203 -8.17 3.12 6.83
CA HIS A 203 -7.07 3.85 7.44
C HIS A 203 -6.91 5.23 6.79
N PRO A 204 -6.34 6.22 7.51
CA PRO A 204 -6.18 7.59 7.01
C PRO A 204 -5.10 7.71 5.92
N HIS A 205 -4.10 6.84 5.95
CA HIS A 205 -3.01 6.79 4.98
C HIS A 205 -3.36 5.79 3.88
N GLU A 206 -3.05 6.10 2.63
CA GLU A 206 -3.42 5.27 1.48
C GLU A 206 -2.24 5.02 0.53
N ILE A 207 -2.16 3.79 0.01
CA ILE A 207 -1.37 3.45 -1.17
C ILE A 207 -2.28 2.94 -2.27
N SER A 208 -1.86 3.12 -3.53
CA SER A 208 -2.52 2.56 -4.70
C SER A 208 -1.61 1.57 -5.43
N ILE A 209 -2.18 0.43 -5.82
CA ILE A 209 -1.48 -0.62 -6.57
C ILE A 209 -2.30 -0.96 -7.82
N PHE A 210 -1.65 -0.98 -8.97
CA PHE A 210 -2.21 -1.36 -10.25
C PHE A 210 -2.05 -2.85 -10.50
N TYR A 211 -3.15 -3.53 -10.80
CA TYR A 211 -3.18 -4.95 -11.12
C TYR A 211 -3.35 -5.17 -12.62
N THR A 212 -2.38 -5.87 -13.24
CA THR A 212 -2.38 -6.22 -14.66
C THR A 212 -2.03 -7.68 -14.91
N HIS A 213 -3.02 -8.50 -15.28
CA HIS A 213 -2.87 -9.92 -15.65
C HIS A 213 -1.95 -10.72 -14.72
N GLY A 214 -2.29 -10.80 -13.43
CA GLY A 214 -1.49 -11.56 -12.46
C GLY A 214 -0.21 -10.86 -11.99
N HIS A 215 -0.13 -9.53 -12.14
CA HIS A 215 0.99 -8.73 -11.66
C HIS A 215 0.53 -7.45 -10.99
N PHE A 216 1.25 -7.04 -9.96
CA PHE A 216 1.03 -5.81 -9.21
C PHE A 216 2.19 -4.85 -9.44
N GLU A 217 1.85 -3.57 -9.61
CA GLU A 217 2.78 -2.44 -9.80
C GLU A 217 2.28 -1.23 -8.98
N PRO A 218 3.14 -0.43 -8.34
CA PRO A 218 2.70 0.82 -7.72
C PRO A 218 2.14 1.80 -8.75
N ILE A 219 1.05 2.49 -8.42
CA ILE A 219 0.45 3.54 -9.25
C ILE A 219 0.17 4.79 -8.41
N TYR A 220 0.29 5.96 -9.03
CA TYR A 220 0.31 7.22 -8.31
C TYR A 220 -0.61 8.24 -8.97
N GLN A 221 -1.35 8.93 -8.12
CA GLN A 221 -2.14 10.08 -8.52
C GLN A 221 -1.24 11.26 -8.88
N ASP A 222 -1.74 12.12 -9.76
CA ASP A 222 -1.08 13.38 -10.04
C ASP A 222 -1.32 14.35 -8.87
N ARG A 223 -0.27 14.63 -8.09
CA ARG A 223 -0.39 15.52 -6.93
C ARG A 223 -0.77 16.95 -7.31
N CYS A 224 -0.65 17.34 -8.58
CA CYS A 224 -1.14 18.64 -9.05
C CYS A 224 -2.66 18.80 -8.97
N ARG A 225 -3.45 17.72 -8.97
CA ARG A 225 -4.93 17.78 -8.89
C ARG A 225 -5.49 17.65 -7.48
N ALA A 226 -4.78 16.94 -6.60
CA ALA A 226 -5.21 16.72 -5.22
C ALA A 226 -5.23 18.03 -4.38
N GLU A 227 -4.34 18.98 -4.70
CA GLU A 227 -4.33 20.31 -4.08
C GLU A 227 -5.53 21.16 -4.52
N GLU A 228 -5.95 21.08 -5.79
CA GLU A 228 -7.13 21.80 -6.31
C GLU A 228 -8.46 21.29 -5.71
N GLU A 229 -8.60 19.98 -5.52
CA GLU A 229 -9.81 19.40 -4.92
C GLU A 229 -9.88 19.66 -3.40
N GLY A 230 -8.75 19.58 -2.70
CA GLY A 230 -8.64 19.88 -1.26
C GLY A 230 -8.91 21.36 -0.93
N GLU A 231 -8.46 22.28 -1.78
CA GLU A 231 -8.74 23.72 -1.64
C GLU A 231 -10.22 24.02 -1.91
N SER A 232 -10.85 23.33 -2.87
CA SER A 232 -12.28 23.47 -3.17
C SER A 232 -13.21 23.00 -2.03
N ASP A 233 -12.79 22.01 -1.25
CA ASP A 233 -13.57 21.47 -0.12
C ASP A 233 -13.38 22.29 1.17
N LEU A 234 -12.23 22.94 1.33
CA LEU A 234 -11.98 23.94 2.38
C LEU A 234 -12.80 25.22 2.14
N ASP A 235 -12.89 25.69 0.89
CA ASP A 235 -13.70 26.86 0.52
C ASP A 235 -15.21 26.61 0.65
N LYS A 236 -15.68 25.39 0.35
CA LYS A 236 -17.06 24.99 0.62
C LYS A 236 -17.36 24.94 2.12
N LYS A 237 -16.43 24.49 2.95
CA LYS A 237 -16.62 24.49 4.41
C LYS A 237 -16.62 25.90 5.01
N LEU A 238 -15.79 26.81 4.50
CA LEU A 238 -15.77 28.22 4.94
C LEU A 238 -17.06 28.96 4.55
N SER A 239 -17.56 28.77 3.34
CA SER A 239 -18.80 29.41 2.86
C SER A 239 -20.06 28.93 3.58
N ILE A 240 -20.09 27.69 4.07
CA ILE A 240 -21.18 27.16 4.91
C ILE A 240 -21.12 27.77 6.33
N LEU A 241 -19.94 28.09 6.85
CA LEU A 241 -19.79 28.73 8.16
C LEU A 241 -20.12 30.23 8.16
N GLU A 242 -19.94 30.91 7.01
CA GLU A 242 -20.26 32.33 6.87
C GLU A 242 -21.75 32.63 6.67
N THR A 243 -22.56 31.61 6.34
CA THR A 243 -24.01 31.78 6.08
C THR A 243 -24.90 31.61 7.32
N ASP A 244 -24.39 31.05 8.42
CA ASP A 244 -25.14 30.83 9.67
C ASP A 244 -24.88 31.88 10.78
N GLY A 245 -24.08 32.92 10.51
CA GLY A 245 -23.67 33.92 11.50
C GLY A 245 -24.51 35.20 11.60
N GLY A 246 -25.73 35.22 11.04
CA GLY A 246 -26.40 36.47 10.66
C GLY A 246 -27.82 36.70 11.15
N GLU A 247 -28.17 36.42 12.41
CA GLU A 247 -29.38 37.04 13.00
C GLU A 247 -29.19 37.40 14.49
N ALA A 248 -28.77 38.64 14.69
CA ALA A 248 -28.74 39.30 15.99
C ALA A 248 -30.17 39.61 16.45
N CYS A 249 -30.68 38.88 17.44
CA CYS A 249 -31.91 39.24 18.15
C CYS A 249 -31.59 40.23 19.28
N ASN A 250 -31.94 41.50 19.09
CA ASN A 250 -31.91 42.51 20.13
C ASN A 250 -33.09 43.47 19.98
N LYS A 251 -34.13 43.34 20.83
CA LYS A 251 -34.76 44.44 21.60
C LYS A 251 -36.19 44.10 22.13
N LYS A 252 -36.33 44.30 23.45
CA LYS A 252 -37.37 45.02 24.19
C LYS A 252 -38.86 44.60 24.14
N GLN A 253 -39.41 44.39 25.34
CA GLN A 253 -40.71 44.87 25.85
C GLN A 253 -40.71 44.63 27.38
N GLU A 254 -40.58 45.62 28.28
CA GLU A 254 -41.60 46.56 28.80
C GLU A 254 -42.95 45.94 29.21
N SER A 255 -43.18 45.94 30.54
CA SER A 255 -44.44 46.24 31.25
C SER A 255 -45.73 45.47 30.92
N CYS A 256 -46.10 44.50 31.76
CA CYS A 256 -47.20 44.58 32.74
C CYS A 256 -47.29 43.29 33.56
#